data_AF-U6SM99-F1
#
_entry.id   AF-U6SM99-F1
#
_cell.length_a   1.000
_cell.length_b   1.000
_cell.length_c   1.000
_cell.angle_alpha   90.00
_cell.angle_beta   90.00
_cell.angle_gamma   90.00
#
_symmetry.space_group_name_H-M   'P 1'
#
loop_
_entity.id
_entity.type
_entity.pdbx_description
1 polymer ?
#
loop_
_entity_poly.entity_id
_entity_poly.type
_entity_poly.pdbx_seq_one_letter_code
_entity_poly.pdbx_strand_id
1 'polypeptide(L)'
;MDLLNNDNLKKKTGGFNILSGDSTSGHGGYGAGVMNLDNVSPIFVDPAEGEAFVDMGALHARSAVEKRIKFLPDKEKVPNGKLYWLVWVTIQYKDSKPYYAGVAG
;
A
#
# COMPACT_ATOMS: atom_id res chain seq x y z
N MET A 1 -43.79 -21.57 -22.93
CA MET A 1 -43.09 -20.34 -23.35
C MET A 1 -42.58 -19.64 -22.10
N ASP A 2 -41.56 -18.81 -22.29
CA ASP A 2 -40.78 -18.04 -21.30
C ASP A 2 -39.61 -18.80 -20.68
N LEU A 3 -38.45 -18.86 -21.34
CA LEU A 3 -37.46 -17.80 -21.66
C LEU A 3 -36.42 -17.70 -20.53
N LEU A 4 -35.22 -18.22 -20.83
CA LEU A 4 -33.91 -17.64 -20.51
C LEU A 4 -33.87 -16.68 -19.30
N ASN A 5 -33.38 -17.16 -18.15
CA ASN A 5 -32.59 -16.29 -17.27
C ASN A 5 -31.39 -17.04 -16.71
N ASN A 6 -30.22 -16.55 -17.11
CA ASN A 6 -28.92 -17.14 -16.92
C ASN A 6 -28.27 -16.45 -15.71
N ASP A 7 -28.64 -16.87 -14.51
CA ASP A 7 -28.28 -16.18 -13.26
C ASP A 7 -26.91 -16.63 -12.69
N ASN A 8 -26.12 -17.39 -13.45
CA ASN A 8 -24.85 -17.94 -12.99
C ASN A 8 -23.59 -17.16 -13.40
N LEU A 9 -23.73 -15.90 -13.82
CA LEU A 9 -22.59 -14.99 -14.01
C LEU A 9 -22.54 -13.93 -12.90
N LYS A 10 -22.53 -14.36 -11.64
CA LYS A 10 -21.95 -13.53 -10.58
C LYS A 10 -20.44 -13.45 -10.80
N LYS A 11 -20.03 -12.43 -11.57
CA LYS A 11 -18.65 -11.96 -11.67
C LYS A 11 -18.08 -11.89 -10.25
N LYS A 12 -17.22 -12.84 -9.88
CA LYS A 12 -16.45 -12.77 -8.64
C LYS A 12 -15.66 -11.48 -8.71
N THR A 13 -16.14 -10.46 -8.02
CA THR A 13 -15.36 -9.29 -7.69
C THR A 13 -14.09 -9.83 -7.03
N GLY A 14 -12.93 -9.55 -7.64
CA GLY A 14 -11.64 -9.84 -7.05
C GLY A 14 -11.47 -9.00 -5.79
N GLY A 15 -12.17 -9.40 -4.74
CA GLY A 15 -12.05 -8.84 -3.41
C GLY A 15 -10.63 -9.07 -2.95
N PHE A 16 -9.99 -8.00 -2.52
CA PHE A 16 -8.71 -8.03 -1.85
C PHE A 16 -8.79 -9.05 -0.71
N ASN A 17 -8.14 -10.20 -0.86
CA ASN A 17 -8.05 -11.20 0.21
C ASN A 17 -6.86 -10.80 1.09
N ILE A 18 -7.14 -10.14 2.21
CA ILE A 18 -6.14 -9.88 3.23
C ILE A 18 -5.97 -11.17 4.03
N LEU A 19 -4.84 -11.84 3.81
CA LEU A 19 -4.46 -13.04 4.57
C LEU A 19 -3.75 -12.57 5.85
N SER A 20 -4.42 -12.72 6.99
CA SER A 20 -3.79 -12.56 8.31
C SER A 20 -3.04 -13.85 8.65
N GLY A 21 -1.71 -13.82 8.55
CA GLY A 21 -0.89 -14.98 8.90
C GLY A 21 0.57 -14.79 8.53
N ASP A 22 1.41 -14.63 9.55
CA ASP A 22 2.86 -14.70 9.44
C ASP A 22 3.27 -16.02 8.75
N SER A 23 3.65 -15.90 7.47
CA SER A 23 4.01 -17.01 6.59
C SER A 23 5.54 -17.22 6.57
N THR A 24 6.21 -17.01 7.70
CA THR A 24 7.68 -17.19 7.83
C THR A 24 8.11 -18.65 7.95
N SER A 25 7.19 -19.62 8.00
CA SER A 25 7.50 -21.03 8.26
C SER A 25 8.09 -21.81 7.07
N GLY A 26 8.50 -21.15 5.98
CA GLY A 26 9.36 -21.74 4.95
C GLY A 26 8.76 -22.88 4.13
N HIS A 27 7.52 -23.29 4.42
CA HIS A 27 6.75 -24.15 3.53
C HIS A 27 6.02 -23.23 2.55
N GLY A 28 6.28 -23.37 1.26
CA GLY A 28 5.65 -22.60 0.16
C GLY A 28 4.15 -22.90 0.03
N GLY A 29 3.41 -22.70 1.11
CA GLY A 29 1.96 -22.79 1.18
C GLY A 29 1.29 -21.55 0.62
N TYR A 30 -0.04 -21.61 0.62
CA TYR A 30 -0.93 -20.56 0.11
C TYR A 30 -0.56 -19.20 0.69
N GLY A 31 -0.01 -18.31 -0.15
CA GLY A 31 0.45 -16.98 0.26
C GLY A 31 1.96 -16.72 0.13
N ALA A 32 2.74 -17.69 -0.32
CA ALA A 32 4.13 -17.44 -0.69
C ALA A 32 4.22 -16.38 -1.81
N GLY A 33 4.76 -15.20 -1.49
CA GLY A 33 4.89 -14.07 -2.43
C GLY A 33 3.79 -13.00 -2.34
N VAL A 34 2.80 -13.11 -1.44
CA VAL A 34 1.91 -11.97 -1.15
C VAL A 34 2.53 -11.03 -0.13
N MET A 35 2.42 -9.74 -0.37
CA MET A 35 2.86 -8.69 0.56
C MET A 35 1.81 -8.54 1.67
N ASN A 36 2.22 -8.73 2.92
CA ASN A 36 1.37 -8.46 4.08
C ASN A 36 1.37 -6.94 4.36
N LEU A 37 0.19 -6.31 4.28
CA LEU A 37 0.02 -4.88 4.53
C LEU A 37 0.33 -4.50 6.00
N ASP A 38 0.17 -5.43 6.94
CA ASP A 38 0.55 -5.25 8.35
C ASP A 38 2.06 -5.01 8.52
N ASN A 39 2.85 -5.47 7.55
CA ASN A 39 4.31 -5.30 7.54
C ASN A 39 4.75 -4.12 6.68
N VAL A 40 3.85 -3.21 6.31
CA VAL A 40 4.15 -2.03 5.48
C VAL A 40 3.94 -0.76 6.29
N SER A 41 4.93 0.12 6.26
CA SER A 41 4.90 1.44 6.90
C SER A 41 5.17 2.54 5.86
N PRO A 42 4.23 3.47 5.63
CA PRO A 42 4.47 4.69 4.86
C PRO A 42 5.36 5.68 5.62
N ILE A 43 6.38 6.19 4.94
CA ILE A 43 7.25 7.27 5.43
C ILE A 43 7.12 8.45 4.50
N PHE A 44 6.76 9.61 5.04
CA PHE A 44 6.85 10.88 4.34
C PHE A 44 8.23 11.49 4.57
N VAL A 45 8.84 11.98 3.50
CA VAL A 45 10.08 12.77 3.56
C VAL A 45 9.80 14.16 3.03
N ASP A 46 10.10 15.15 3.87
CA ASP A 46 10.01 16.58 3.59
C ASP A 46 11.43 17.12 3.35
N PRO A 47 11.88 17.20 2.07
CA PRO A 47 13.23 17.66 1.78
C PRO A 47 13.44 19.15 2.08
N ALA A 48 12.37 19.94 2.18
CA ALA A 48 12.48 21.37 2.48
C ALA A 48 12.78 21.61 3.96
N GLU A 49 12.14 20.86 4.85
CA GLU A 49 12.37 20.95 6.30
C GLU A 49 13.46 19.98 6.81
N GLY A 50 13.87 19.01 5.99
CA GLY A 50 14.81 17.98 6.39
C GLY A 50 14.21 16.94 7.35
N GLU A 51 12.88 16.77 7.31
CA GLU A 51 12.15 15.89 8.21
C GLU A 51 11.69 14.60 7.51
N ALA A 52 11.67 13.50 8.26
CA ALA A 52 11.06 12.25 7.83
C ALA A 52 10.20 11.68 8.95
N PHE A 53 8.98 11.27 8.64
CA PHE A 53 8.02 10.77 9.63
C PHE A 53 7.12 9.68 9.07
N VAL A 54 6.64 8.82 9.97
CA VAL A 54 5.70 7.74 9.64
C VAL A 54 4.27 8.26 9.81
N ASP A 55 3.40 8.04 8.82
CA ASP A 55 1.97 8.32 8.94
C ASP A 55 1.13 7.20 8.32
N MET A 56 0.66 6.28 9.19
CA MET A 56 -0.15 5.13 8.81
C MET A 56 -1.46 5.50 8.10
N GLY A 57 -1.91 6.76 8.18
CA GLY A 57 -3.05 7.26 7.43
C GLY A 57 -2.86 7.17 5.91
N ALA A 58 -1.62 7.20 5.41
CA ALA A 58 -1.32 7.09 3.98
C ALA A 58 -1.76 5.75 3.36
N LEU A 59 -1.87 4.68 4.14
CA LEU A 59 -2.42 3.40 3.67
C LEU A 59 -3.83 3.53 3.08
N HIS A 60 -4.56 4.59 3.44
CA HIS A 60 -5.93 4.85 3.00
C HIS A 60 -6.12 6.24 2.37
N ALA A 61 -5.03 6.91 1.96
CA ALA A 61 -5.06 8.31 1.51
C ALA A 61 -5.65 9.27 2.57
N ARG A 62 -5.30 9.04 3.85
CA ARG A 62 -5.78 9.79 5.02
C ARG A 62 -4.64 10.31 5.90
N SER A 63 -3.42 10.41 5.38
CA SER A 63 -2.33 11.04 6.13
C SER A 63 -2.61 12.52 6.40
N ALA A 64 -1.87 13.13 7.32
CA ALA A 64 -1.90 14.57 7.57
C ALA A 64 -1.58 15.37 6.29
N VAL A 65 -0.67 14.84 5.45
CA VAL A 65 -0.25 15.45 4.18
C VAL A 65 -1.34 15.36 3.10
N GLU A 66 -2.15 14.29 3.11
CA GLU A 66 -3.18 14.04 2.09
C GLU A 66 -4.58 14.51 2.49
N LYS A 67 -4.83 14.72 3.78
CA LYS A 67 -6.13 15.21 4.25
C LYS A 67 -6.34 16.65 3.80
N ARG A 68 -7.57 16.94 3.37
CA ARG A 68 -8.05 18.30 3.01
C ARG A 68 -7.29 18.96 1.85
N ILE A 69 -6.59 18.18 1.03
CA ILE A 69 -6.02 18.66 -0.24
C ILE A 69 -6.85 18.19 -1.43
N LYS A 70 -6.71 18.89 -2.56
CA LYS A 70 -7.27 18.50 -3.85
C LYS A 70 -6.13 18.08 -4.77
N PHE A 71 -6.22 16.87 -5.31
CA PHE A 71 -5.30 16.43 -6.35
C PHE A 71 -5.63 17.13 -7.67
N LEU A 72 -4.62 17.73 -8.29
CA LEU A 72 -4.70 18.30 -9.63
C LEU A 72 -3.87 17.43 -10.57
N PRO A 73 -4.33 17.22 -11.82
CA PRO A 73 -3.59 16.43 -12.80
C PRO A 73 -2.29 17.12 -13.24
N ASP A 74 -2.29 18.46 -13.26
CA ASP A 74 -1.14 19.27 -13.65
C ASP A 74 -0.43 19.83 -12.41
N LYS A 75 0.85 19.47 -12.25
CA LYS A 75 1.70 19.96 -11.14
C LYS A 75 1.85 21.48 -11.16
N GLU A 76 1.97 22.09 -12.33
CA GLU A 76 2.16 23.55 -12.50
C GLU A 76 0.96 24.37 -12.00
N LYS A 77 -0.22 23.75 -11.92
CA LYS A 77 -1.45 24.40 -11.45
C LYS A 77 -1.63 24.29 -9.93
N VAL A 78 -0.73 23.62 -9.21
CA VAL A 78 -0.81 23.47 -7.75
C VAL A 78 -0.35 24.77 -7.08
N PRO A 79 -1.25 25.54 -6.44
CA PRO A 79 -0.84 26.74 -5.73
C PRO A 79 -0.04 26.35 -4.49
N ASN A 80 1.12 26.99 -4.29
CA ASN A 80 1.98 26.81 -3.12
C ASN A 80 2.29 25.32 -2.82
N GLY A 81 2.50 24.52 -3.87
CA GLY A 81 2.77 23.09 -3.71
C GLY A 81 4.02 22.84 -2.88
N LYS A 82 3.88 22.06 -1.81
CA LYS A 82 5.00 21.56 -1.01
C LYS A 82 5.38 20.16 -1.46
N LEU A 83 6.68 19.92 -1.68
CA LEU A 83 7.19 18.63 -2.12
C LEU A 83 7.27 17.66 -0.94
N TYR A 84 6.67 16.49 -1.10
CA TYR A 84 6.83 15.34 -0.21
C TYR A 84 7.17 14.11 -1.03
N TRP A 85 8.00 13.25 -0.48
CA TRP A 85 8.23 11.89 -0.99
C TRP A 85 7.49 10.92 -0.08
N LEU A 86 6.79 9.96 -0.66
CA LEU A 86 6.18 8.86 0.07
C LEU A 86 6.94 7.58 -0.24
N VAL A 87 7.55 7.00 0.80
CA VAL A 87 8.32 5.76 0.71
C VAL A 87 7.56 4.66 1.45
N TRP A 88 7.39 3.51 0.80
CA TRP A 88 6.76 2.33 1.40
C TRP A 88 7.84 1.39 1.90
N VAL A 89 7.99 1.31 3.21
CA VAL A 89 8.96 0.41 3.84
C VAL A 89 8.26 -0.85 4.30
N THR A 90 8.84 -2.01 4.03
CA THR A 90 8.30 -3.27 4.52
C THR A 90 9.36 -4.14 5.19
N ILE A 91 8.97 -4.92 6.19
CA ILE A 91 9.83 -5.95 6.78
C ILE A 91 9.65 -7.23 5.97
N GLN A 92 10.71 -7.66 5.31
CA GLN A 92 10.80 -8.94 4.63
C GLN A 92 11.86 -9.83 5.28
N TYR A 93 11.86 -11.11 4.93
CA TYR A 93 12.85 -12.07 5.41
C TYR A 93 13.71 -12.56 4.26
N LYS A 94 15.02 -12.53 4.46
CA LYS A 94 16.02 -13.12 3.55
C LYS A 94 17.03 -13.88 4.39
N ASP A 95 17.36 -15.11 3.99
CA ASP A 95 18.29 -15.99 4.72
C ASP A 95 17.95 -16.10 6.23
N SER A 96 16.64 -16.25 6.53
CA SER A 96 16.09 -16.32 7.89
C SER A 96 16.35 -15.08 8.77
N LYS A 97 16.69 -13.93 8.18
CA LYS A 97 16.86 -12.66 8.88
C LYS A 97 15.87 -11.60 8.35
N PRO A 98 15.23 -10.83 9.24
CA PRO A 98 14.39 -9.72 8.81
C PRO A 98 15.28 -8.61 8.23
N TYR A 99 14.80 -7.93 7.19
CA TYR A 99 15.41 -6.74 6.62
C TYR A 99 14.34 -5.76 6.14
N TYR A 100 14.69 -4.46 6.10
CA TYR A 100 13.83 -3.43 5.54
C TYR A 100 13.98 -3.42 4.01
N ALA A 101 12.88 -3.69 3.31
CA ALA A 101 12.77 -3.58 1.86
C ALA A 101 11.95 -2.33 1.48
N GLY A 102 12.11 -1.88 0.24
CA GLY A 102 11.37 -0.73 -0.33
C GLY A 102 12.03 0.64 -0.08
N VAL A 103 13.08 0.70 0.73
CA VAL A 103 13.85 1.94 1.00
C VAL A 103 15.36 1.81 0.73
N ALA A 104 15.91 0.61 0.84
CA ALA A 104 17.30 0.31 0.55
C ALA A 104 17.35 -0.93 -0.38
N GLY A 105 18.17 -0.84 -1.43
CA GLY A 105 18.41 -1.92 -2.40
C GLY A 105 19.63 -2.74 -2.05
#